data_AF-A0A7C4R1V6-F1
#
_entry.id   AF-A0A7C4R1V6-F1
#
_cell.length_a   1.000
_cell.length_b   1.000
_cell.length_c   1.000
_cell.angle_alpha   90.00
_cell.angle_beta   90.00
_cell.angle_gamma   90.00
#
_symmetry.space_group_name_H-M   'P 1'
#
loop_
_entity.id
_entity.type
_entity.pdbx_description
1 polymer ?
#
loop_
_entity_poly.entity_id
_entity_poly.type
_entity_poly.pdbx_seq_one_letter_code
_entity_poly.pdbx_strand_id
1 'polypeptide(L)'
;MAALLGDRGGAAQGDPGQGAPRLDRGGVFRAPARAGAPPVAAGTRLPEPAGCGDRAGTGRRVRPGRRAFRAGGAHAADPPAPRRPRALSEICPMNPLERLREILRESALRPAPEAVRALAERVLALHPGSVDAVVFYGSCLRSGDERGGMVDLYALVSRYRAAYRRRIWAVLNKLLPPNVYYLEVPVADRRVRAKYAVLSKADFERGVSPAWFQSYLWGRFAQPAALVYVRNPEAADWVCGALARALLTFLERVIPCLPERFTLRELWVRGIAMSYRAELRAERPEKLAGLYEAWRAHFAAVTDAALPLLSFPVAKRSPEGRDYESRVPGRRRFACRLGWKLRALQGKGLSVLRLMKGAFTFAGGLEYILWKIERHTGVRVEVSPRLRRHPILALCVLSWRLYRRGAFR
;
A
#
# COMPACT_ATOMS: atom_id res chain seq x y z
N MET A 1 56.32 -11.69 27.03
CA MET A 1 56.97 -11.54 28.36
C MET A 1 55.88 -11.48 29.42
N ALA A 2 55.95 -12.39 30.39
CA ALA A 2 55.31 -12.43 31.73
C ALA A 2 53.78 -12.18 31.80
N ALA A 3 52.89 -13.13 32.11
CA ALA A 3 52.79 -14.08 33.24
C ALA A 3 52.41 -13.46 34.61
N LEU A 4 51.21 -13.85 35.07
CA LEU A 4 50.86 -14.41 36.39
C LEU A 4 50.48 -13.52 37.60
N LEU A 5 49.40 -14.00 38.26
CA LEU A 5 48.91 -13.82 39.65
C LEU A 5 48.06 -12.56 39.95
N GLY A 6 46.94 -12.62 40.67
CA GLY A 6 46.36 -13.68 41.48
C GLY A 6 44.95 -13.33 42.00
N ASP A 7 44.33 -14.36 42.54
CA ASP A 7 42.97 -14.55 43.04
C ASP A 7 42.67 -13.79 44.36
N ARG A 8 41.39 -13.40 44.59
CA ARG A 8 40.63 -13.58 45.85
C ARG A 8 39.24 -12.90 45.83
N GLY A 9 38.22 -13.75 45.73
CA GLY A 9 37.03 -13.86 46.61
C GLY A 9 36.27 -12.63 47.12
N GLY A 10 34.97 -12.59 46.81
CA GLY A 10 33.96 -11.78 47.51
C GLY A 10 32.55 -12.14 47.06
N ALA A 11 31.92 -13.07 47.77
CA ALA A 11 30.57 -13.55 47.53
C ALA A 11 29.51 -12.48 47.86
N ALA A 12 28.50 -12.35 47.01
CA ALA A 12 27.20 -11.78 47.37
C ALA A 12 26.10 -12.57 46.65
N GLN A 13 25.31 -13.29 47.44
CA GLN A 13 24.06 -13.94 47.05
C GLN A 13 23.02 -12.89 46.66
N GLY A 14 22.34 -13.11 45.54
CA GLY A 14 21.17 -12.36 45.09
C GLY A 14 20.27 -13.27 44.26
N ASP A 15 19.10 -13.55 44.81
CA ASP A 15 18.00 -14.41 44.33
C ASP A 15 17.53 -14.09 42.88
N PRO A 16 17.36 -15.09 41.97
CA PRO A 16 16.88 -14.87 40.62
C PRO A 16 15.36 -15.05 40.54
N GLY A 17 14.61 -13.98 40.77
CA GLY A 17 13.16 -13.94 40.65
C GLY A 17 12.68 -12.95 39.60
N GLN A 18 12.15 -13.47 38.49
CA GLN A 18 11.16 -12.89 37.57
C GLN A 18 11.64 -12.39 36.18
N GLY A 19 11.47 -13.29 35.20
CA GLY A 19 10.62 -12.97 34.04
C GLY A 19 11.29 -12.34 32.82
N ALA A 20 12.04 -13.14 32.06
CA ALA A 20 12.36 -12.83 30.67
C ALA A 20 11.08 -12.55 29.84
N PRO A 21 11.02 -11.50 29.02
CA PRO A 21 9.89 -11.29 28.11
C PRO A 21 9.93 -12.36 27.02
N ARG A 22 8.93 -13.25 27.05
CA ARG A 22 8.65 -14.24 26.00
C ARG A 22 8.36 -13.50 24.69
N LEU A 23 9.09 -13.88 23.65
CA LEU A 23 8.83 -13.54 22.25
C LEU A 23 7.46 -14.08 21.84
N ASP A 24 6.50 -13.19 21.61
CA ASP A 24 5.21 -13.55 21.03
C ASP A 24 5.36 -13.76 19.51
N ARG A 25 4.91 -14.93 19.03
CA ARG A 25 4.95 -15.34 17.63
C ARG A 25 3.82 -14.65 16.87
N GLY A 26 4.09 -13.43 16.43
CA GLY A 26 3.21 -12.67 15.54
C GLY A 26 3.78 -11.30 15.29
N GLY A 27 4.59 -11.13 14.24
CA GLY A 27 5.32 -9.90 13.91
C GLY A 27 4.45 -8.73 13.45
N VAL A 28 3.46 -8.32 14.26
CA VAL A 28 2.68 -7.10 14.09
C VAL A 28 2.66 -6.35 15.41
N PHE A 29 3.38 -5.23 15.47
CA PHE A 29 3.40 -4.35 16.63
C PHE A 29 2.04 -3.61 16.73
N ARG A 30 1.26 -3.92 17.76
CA ARG A 30 0.07 -3.15 18.17
C ARG A 30 0.52 -1.98 19.07
N ALA A 31 -0.13 -0.82 18.93
CA ALA A 31 0.04 0.29 19.86
C ALA A 31 -0.40 -0.14 21.29
N PRO A 32 0.26 0.35 22.37
CA PRO A 32 -0.15 0.03 23.73
C PRO A 32 -1.52 0.65 24.05
N ALA A 33 -2.38 -0.14 24.71
CA ALA A 33 -3.63 0.32 25.28
C ALA A 33 -3.34 1.39 26.34
N ARG A 34 -4.02 2.54 26.27
CA ARG A 34 -3.97 3.54 27.35
C ARG A 34 -4.64 2.95 28.59
N ALA A 35 -3.84 2.76 29.65
CA ALA A 35 -4.32 2.46 30.98
C ALA A 35 -5.21 3.59 31.50
N GLY A 36 -6.30 3.23 32.17
CA GLY A 36 -7.31 4.14 32.70
C GLY A 36 -6.77 5.04 33.82
N ALA A 37 -7.32 6.24 33.88
CA ALA A 37 -7.19 7.13 35.04
C ALA A 37 -8.42 6.94 35.96
N PRO A 38 -8.24 6.96 37.30
CA PRO A 38 -9.30 6.70 38.30
C PRO A 38 -10.20 7.94 38.54
N PRO A 39 -11.34 7.77 39.26
CA PRO A 39 -12.44 8.73 39.26
C PRO A 39 -12.27 9.84 40.30
N VAL A 40 -12.86 11.01 40.03
CA VAL A 40 -13.13 12.04 41.05
C VAL A 40 -14.62 12.39 40.98
N ALA A 41 -15.28 12.27 42.12
CA ALA A 41 -16.70 12.54 42.33
C ALA A 41 -16.92 13.92 42.99
N ALA A 42 -18.19 14.34 42.95
CA ALA A 42 -18.87 15.39 43.71
C ALA A 42 -18.99 16.80 43.08
N GLY A 43 -20.09 16.99 42.34
CA GLY A 43 -21.25 17.74 42.82
C GLY A 43 -21.27 19.28 42.71
N THR A 44 -22.11 19.83 41.82
CA THR A 44 -23.13 20.85 42.18
C THR A 44 -24.20 21.01 41.09
N ARG A 45 -25.38 21.46 41.52
CA ARG A 45 -26.70 21.42 40.85
C ARG A 45 -26.93 22.50 39.78
N LEU A 46 -27.96 22.22 38.96
CA LEU A 46 -28.63 22.99 37.88
C LEU A 46 -29.10 24.42 38.26
N PRO A 47 -29.57 25.21 37.27
CA PRO A 47 -31.01 25.18 36.93
C PRO A 47 -31.34 25.14 35.42
N GLU A 48 -32.52 24.57 35.11
CA GLU A 48 -33.25 24.67 33.83
C GLU A 48 -33.78 26.10 33.56
N PRO A 49 -34.31 26.38 32.35
CA PRO A 49 -35.78 26.37 32.25
C PRO A 49 -36.39 25.82 30.94
N ALA A 50 -37.52 25.12 31.11
CA ALA A 50 -38.82 25.20 30.41
C ALA A 50 -38.89 25.42 28.87
N GLY A 51 -39.40 24.39 28.16
CA GLY A 51 -40.86 24.25 27.92
C GLY A 51 -41.50 24.79 26.63
N CYS A 52 -42.08 23.82 25.88
CA CYS A 52 -43.37 23.84 25.17
C CYS A 52 -43.46 24.24 23.68
N GLY A 53 -44.15 23.39 22.90
CA GLY A 53 -44.62 23.67 21.54
C GLY A 53 -45.02 22.44 20.71
N ASP A 54 -46.15 21.81 21.06
CA ASP A 54 -46.84 20.73 20.32
C ASP A 54 -47.16 21.06 18.84
N ARG A 55 -47.25 20.01 18.00
CA ARG A 55 -48.49 19.67 17.24
C ARG A 55 -48.37 18.38 16.40
N ALA A 56 -49.36 17.50 16.64
CA ALA A 56 -50.09 16.55 15.77
C ALA A 56 -49.56 16.27 14.34
N GLY A 57 -49.61 15.06 13.78
CA GLY A 57 -50.39 13.86 14.09
C GLY A 57 -50.90 13.27 12.77
N THR A 58 -50.77 11.96 12.54
CA THR A 58 -51.68 11.18 11.69
C THR A 58 -51.41 9.69 11.93
N GLY A 59 -52.38 9.02 12.56
CA GLY A 59 -52.41 7.57 12.69
C GLY A 59 -52.83 6.88 11.41
N ARG A 60 -52.37 5.64 11.21
CA ARG A 60 -53.01 4.68 10.31
C ARG A 60 -53.29 3.38 11.07
N ARG A 61 -54.58 3.06 11.12
CA ARG A 61 -55.21 1.92 11.78
C ARG A 61 -54.80 0.60 11.14
N VAL A 62 -54.48 -0.38 11.98
CA VAL A 62 -54.44 -1.81 11.69
C VAL A 62 -55.88 -2.35 11.74
N ARG A 63 -56.31 -3.10 10.72
CA ARG A 63 -57.57 -3.89 10.75
C ARG A 63 -57.23 -5.37 10.94
N PRO A 64 -57.91 -6.10 11.84
CA PRO A 64 -57.81 -7.54 11.96
C PRO A 64 -58.88 -8.23 11.09
N GLY A 65 -58.48 -9.23 10.29
CA GLY A 65 -59.36 -10.07 9.48
C GLY A 65 -59.31 -11.52 9.93
N ARG A 66 -60.48 -12.08 10.23
CA ARG A 66 -60.72 -13.36 10.91
C ARG A 66 -60.50 -14.61 10.03
N ARG A 67 -60.09 -15.66 10.74
CA ARG A 67 -60.19 -17.13 10.54
C ARG A 67 -61.16 -17.66 9.47
N ALA A 68 -60.73 -18.71 8.79
CA ALA A 68 -61.57 -19.87 8.49
C ALA A 68 -60.79 -21.17 8.82
N PHE A 69 -61.30 -21.88 9.83
CA PHE A 69 -60.94 -23.25 10.19
C PHE A 69 -61.56 -24.20 9.15
N ARG A 70 -60.80 -25.17 8.64
CA ARG A 70 -61.37 -26.38 8.04
C ARG A 70 -60.71 -27.58 8.70
N ALA A 71 -61.54 -28.33 9.43
CA ALA A 71 -61.21 -29.61 10.02
C ALA A 71 -61.07 -30.67 8.91
N GLY A 72 -60.07 -31.54 9.03
CA GLY A 72 -59.90 -32.68 8.14
C GLY A 72 -58.85 -33.65 8.67
N GLY A 73 -59.32 -34.81 9.13
CA GLY A 73 -58.61 -36.09 9.03
C GLY A 73 -57.45 -36.34 9.98
N ALA A 74 -57.73 -37.06 11.07
CA ALA A 74 -56.71 -37.77 11.83
C ALA A 74 -56.19 -38.97 11.03
N HIS A 75 -54.90 -38.93 10.66
CA HIS A 75 -54.12 -40.14 10.35
C HIS A 75 -52.84 -40.08 11.17
N ALA A 76 -52.69 -41.07 12.06
CA ALA A 76 -51.46 -41.32 12.79
C ALA A 76 -50.34 -41.65 11.79
N ALA A 77 -49.33 -40.79 11.71
CA ALA A 77 -48.12 -41.00 10.93
C ALA A 77 -46.95 -41.28 11.90
N ASP A 78 -46.17 -42.32 11.56
CA ASP A 78 -45.00 -42.81 12.30
C ASP A 78 -43.99 -41.71 12.67
N PRO A 79 -43.22 -41.89 13.77
CA PRO A 79 -42.18 -40.95 14.16
C PRO A 79 -41.09 -40.86 13.07
N PRO A 80 -40.60 -39.66 12.72
CA PRO A 80 -39.60 -39.49 11.69
C PRO A 80 -38.27 -40.15 12.11
N ALA A 81 -37.72 -40.96 11.21
CA ALA A 81 -36.42 -41.61 11.34
C ALA A 81 -35.30 -40.62 11.77
N PRO A 82 -34.30 -41.07 12.54
CA PRO A 82 -33.23 -40.21 13.02
C PRO A 82 -32.51 -39.56 11.83
N ARG A 83 -32.46 -38.22 11.83
CA ARG A 83 -31.75 -37.42 10.83
C ARG A 83 -30.31 -37.90 10.77
N ARG A 84 -29.90 -38.45 9.63
CA ARG A 84 -28.49 -38.72 9.31
C ARG A 84 -27.68 -37.46 9.64
N PRO A 85 -26.52 -37.58 10.31
CA PRO A 85 -25.67 -36.42 10.57
C PRO A 85 -25.37 -35.75 9.23
N ARG A 86 -25.65 -34.44 9.15
CA ARG A 86 -25.24 -33.59 8.02
C ARG A 86 -23.75 -33.87 7.79
N ALA A 87 -23.44 -34.41 6.61
CA ALA A 87 -22.08 -34.52 6.14
C ALA A 87 -21.38 -33.18 6.36
N LEU A 88 -20.18 -33.27 6.89
CA LEU A 88 -19.22 -32.18 7.07
C LEU A 88 -19.33 -31.19 5.92
N SER A 89 -19.50 -29.92 6.29
CA SER A 89 -19.45 -28.75 5.42
C SER A 89 -18.64 -29.00 4.15
N GLU A 90 -19.33 -29.11 3.02
CA GLU A 90 -18.72 -28.84 1.72
C GLU A 90 -17.98 -27.51 1.88
N ILE A 91 -16.66 -27.57 1.75
CA ILE A 91 -15.82 -26.39 1.69
C ILE A 91 -16.32 -25.63 0.47
N CYS A 92 -17.22 -24.65 0.67
CA CYS A 92 -17.60 -23.72 -0.38
C CYS A 92 -16.28 -23.22 -0.99
N PRO A 93 -16.05 -23.42 -2.29
CA PRO A 93 -14.81 -22.98 -2.91
C PRO A 93 -14.66 -21.49 -2.59
N MET A 94 -13.56 -21.13 -1.91
CA MET A 94 -13.35 -19.76 -1.45
C MET A 94 -13.58 -18.78 -2.60
N ASN A 95 -14.30 -17.69 -2.33
CA ASN A 95 -14.57 -16.67 -3.32
C ASN A 95 -13.24 -16.23 -3.98
N PRO A 96 -13.12 -16.20 -5.32
CA PRO A 96 -11.85 -15.83 -5.97
C PRO A 96 -11.27 -14.49 -5.49
N LEU A 97 -12.14 -13.54 -5.12
CA LEU A 97 -11.72 -12.25 -4.54
C LEU A 97 -11.14 -12.40 -3.13
N GLU A 98 -11.70 -13.28 -2.31
CA GLU A 98 -11.18 -13.56 -0.96
C GLU A 98 -9.84 -14.26 -1.06
N ARG A 99 -9.72 -15.27 -1.94
CA ARG A 99 -8.44 -15.94 -2.21
C ARG A 99 -7.38 -14.95 -2.68
N LEU A 100 -7.74 -14.04 -3.58
CA LEU A 100 -6.80 -13.01 -4.05
C LEU A 100 -6.34 -12.09 -2.92
N ARG A 101 -7.27 -11.65 -2.07
CA ARG A 101 -6.95 -10.79 -0.91
C ARG A 101 -6.07 -11.50 0.10
N GLU A 102 -6.27 -12.79 0.33
CA GLU A 102 -5.45 -13.61 1.22
C GLU A 102 -4.01 -13.69 0.74
N ILE A 103 -3.77 -14.03 -0.54
CA ILE A 103 -2.43 -14.10 -1.13
C ILE A 103 -1.71 -12.74 -1.00
N LEU A 104 -2.43 -11.64 -1.25
CA LEU A 104 -1.88 -10.29 -1.12
C LEU A 104 -1.60 -9.93 0.33
N ARG A 105 -2.46 -10.31 1.27
CA ARG A 105 -2.28 -10.09 2.71
C ARG A 105 -1.05 -10.82 3.23
N GLU A 106 -0.91 -12.11 2.91
CA GLU A 106 0.25 -12.91 3.29
C GLU A 106 1.56 -12.31 2.76
N SER A 107 1.56 -11.85 1.51
CA SER A 107 2.72 -11.20 0.92
C SER A 107 3.01 -9.83 1.56
N ALA A 108 1.97 -9.05 1.86
CA ALA A 108 2.11 -7.69 2.35
C ALA A 108 2.51 -7.63 3.83
N LEU A 109 2.05 -8.56 4.65
CA LEU A 109 2.33 -8.61 6.10
C LEU A 109 3.65 -9.29 6.44
N ARG A 110 4.51 -9.60 5.45
CA ARG A 110 5.86 -10.07 5.73
C ARG A 110 6.63 -9.03 6.55
N PRO A 111 7.38 -9.44 7.59
CA PRO A 111 8.12 -8.50 8.44
C PRO A 111 9.03 -7.58 7.62
N ALA A 112 8.88 -6.28 7.83
CA ALA A 112 9.76 -5.29 7.22
C ALA A 112 11.09 -5.21 8.00
N PRO A 113 12.23 -4.97 7.32
CA PRO A 113 13.51 -4.79 7.98
C PRO A 113 13.47 -3.63 8.99
N GLU A 114 14.27 -3.72 10.05
CA GLU A 114 14.32 -2.72 11.12
C GLU A 114 14.58 -1.30 10.60
N ALA A 115 15.49 -1.17 9.64
CA ALA A 115 15.78 0.09 8.96
C ALA A 115 14.52 0.71 8.33
N VAL A 116 13.66 -0.09 7.71
CA VAL A 116 12.41 0.37 7.08
C VAL A 116 11.36 0.74 8.13
N ARG A 117 11.30 0.01 9.25
CA ARG A 117 10.42 0.32 10.38
C ARG A 117 10.77 1.66 11.02
N ALA A 118 12.05 1.94 11.27
CA ALA A 118 12.51 3.23 11.80
C ALA A 118 12.13 4.41 10.88
N LEU A 119 12.22 4.23 9.56
CA LEU A 119 11.76 5.24 8.58
C LEU A 119 10.24 5.45 8.67
N ALA A 120 9.45 4.37 8.83
CA ALA A 120 8.00 4.47 8.99
C ALA A 120 7.61 5.19 10.29
N GLU A 121 8.27 4.91 11.41
CA GLU A 121 8.07 5.63 12.67
C GLU A 121 8.33 7.14 12.51
N ARG A 122 9.37 7.51 11.76
CA ARG A 122 9.64 8.91 11.45
C ARG A 122 8.52 9.54 10.63
N VAL A 123 7.94 8.82 9.68
CA VAL A 123 6.77 9.28 8.91
C VAL A 123 5.56 9.50 9.82
N LEU A 124 5.31 8.60 10.78
CA LEU A 124 4.22 8.74 11.76
C LEU A 124 4.40 9.98 12.62
N ALA A 125 5.62 10.23 13.10
CA ALA A 125 5.95 11.42 13.89
C ALA A 125 5.76 12.74 13.12
N LEU A 126 6.00 12.73 11.79
CA LEU A 126 5.77 13.90 10.94
C LEU A 126 4.29 14.15 10.63
N HIS A 127 3.44 13.13 10.77
CA HIS A 127 2.01 13.16 10.42
C HIS A 127 1.12 12.58 11.55
N PRO A 128 1.24 13.09 12.79
CA PRO A 128 0.67 12.45 13.98
C PRO A 128 -0.84 12.28 13.87
N GLY A 129 -1.33 11.09 14.20
CA GLY A 129 -2.75 10.75 14.23
C GLY A 129 -3.44 10.69 12.86
N SER A 130 -2.75 10.99 11.75
CA SER A 130 -3.37 11.08 10.42
C SER A 130 -3.08 9.88 9.50
N VAL A 131 -2.00 9.13 9.77
CA VAL A 131 -1.56 7.98 8.97
C VAL A 131 -2.33 6.72 9.35
N ASP A 132 -2.96 6.09 8.37
CA ASP A 132 -3.70 4.84 8.53
C ASP A 132 -2.85 3.62 8.17
N ALA A 133 -1.93 3.77 7.20
CA ALA A 133 -0.96 2.74 6.85
C ALA A 133 0.32 3.35 6.22
N VAL A 134 1.43 2.64 6.36
CA VAL A 134 2.67 2.91 5.61
C VAL A 134 2.99 1.69 4.75
N VAL A 135 3.03 1.89 3.43
CA VAL A 135 3.34 0.85 2.46
C VAL A 135 4.76 1.04 1.95
N PHE A 136 5.58 0.00 2.04
CA PHE A 136 6.91 -0.08 1.45
C PHE A 136 6.86 -0.73 0.07
N TYR A 137 7.52 -0.08 -0.87
CA TYR A 137 7.59 -0.49 -2.26
C TYR A 137 9.03 -0.35 -2.80
N GLY A 138 9.33 -1.04 -3.90
CA GLY A 138 10.48 -0.73 -4.75
C GLY A 138 11.65 -1.69 -4.66
N SER A 139 12.78 -1.32 -5.27
CA SER A 139 13.94 -2.19 -5.46
C SER A 139 14.58 -2.67 -4.17
N CYS A 140 14.51 -1.88 -3.09
CA CYS A 140 15.03 -2.27 -1.78
C CYS A 140 14.24 -3.41 -1.14
N LEU A 141 13.00 -3.66 -1.56
CA LEU A 141 12.22 -4.83 -1.13
C LEU A 141 12.83 -6.14 -1.67
N ARG A 142 13.63 -6.07 -2.76
CA ARG A 142 14.22 -7.24 -3.43
C ARG A 142 15.59 -7.63 -2.88
N SER A 143 16.45 -6.64 -2.66
CA SER A 143 17.89 -6.90 -2.51
C SER A 143 18.32 -7.11 -1.07
N GLY A 144 17.51 -6.76 -0.08
CA GLY A 144 17.96 -6.69 1.33
C GLY A 144 19.16 -5.76 1.54
N ASP A 145 19.57 -5.03 0.50
CA ASP A 145 20.78 -4.21 0.50
C ASP A 145 20.43 -2.83 1.06
N GLU A 146 20.43 -2.81 2.37
CA GLU A 146 20.23 -1.64 3.22
C GLU A 146 21.46 -0.72 3.25
N ARG A 147 22.58 -1.10 2.61
CA ARG A 147 23.86 -0.39 2.75
C ARG A 147 23.99 0.86 1.88
N GLY A 148 23.01 1.13 1.01
CA GLY A 148 22.97 2.41 0.29
C GLY A 148 21.75 2.68 -0.58
N GLY A 149 20.70 1.85 -0.54
CA GLY A 149 19.48 2.06 -1.33
C GLY A 149 18.55 3.10 -0.71
N MET A 150 17.88 3.90 -1.55
CA MET A 150 16.79 4.78 -1.12
C MET A 150 15.50 3.96 -1.02
N VAL A 151 14.88 3.93 0.15
CA VAL A 151 13.59 3.24 0.39
C VAL A 151 12.44 4.09 -0.17
N ASP A 152 11.51 3.50 -0.93
CA ASP A 152 10.29 4.17 -1.37
C ASP A 152 9.11 3.80 -0.45
N LEU A 153 8.58 4.78 0.27
CA LEU A 153 7.45 4.62 1.18
C LEU A 153 6.20 5.37 0.69
N TYR A 154 5.03 4.88 1.08
CA TYR A 154 3.75 5.54 0.90
C TYR A 154 3.05 5.69 2.23
N ALA A 155 2.88 6.92 2.69
CA ALA A 155 2.06 7.26 3.83
C ALA A 155 0.61 7.42 3.37
N LEU A 156 -0.23 6.44 3.70
CA LEU A 156 -1.66 6.48 3.44
C LEU A 156 -2.34 7.17 4.63
N VAL A 157 -2.93 8.33 4.38
CA VAL A 157 -3.56 9.18 5.40
C VAL A 157 -5.07 9.21 5.24
N SER A 158 -5.78 9.42 6.32
CA SER A 158 -7.25 9.53 6.32
C SER A 158 -7.72 10.67 5.39
N ARG A 159 -7.11 11.85 5.53
CA ARG A 159 -7.39 13.05 4.74
C ARG A 159 -6.19 13.99 4.70
N TYR A 160 -5.95 14.67 3.58
CA TYR A 160 -4.81 15.59 3.46
C TYR A 160 -4.85 16.75 4.46
N ARG A 161 -6.05 17.24 4.81
CA ARG A 161 -6.17 18.33 5.80
C ARG A 161 -5.67 17.92 7.19
N ALA A 162 -5.74 16.65 7.55
CA ALA A 162 -5.20 16.14 8.81
C ALA A 162 -3.68 15.90 8.72
N ALA A 163 -3.16 15.63 7.51
CA ALA A 163 -1.74 15.34 7.30
C ALA A 163 -0.86 16.60 7.14
N TYR A 164 -1.44 17.74 6.75
CA TYR A 164 -0.69 18.97 6.49
C TYR A 164 -1.10 20.13 7.39
N ARG A 165 -0.11 20.77 8.03
CA ARG A 165 -0.32 22.01 8.80
C ARG A 165 -0.81 23.18 7.93
N ARG A 166 -0.23 23.35 6.72
CA ARG A 166 -0.62 24.43 5.79
C ARG A 166 -1.61 23.90 4.75
N ARG A 167 -2.73 24.60 4.58
CA ARG A 167 -3.82 24.22 3.65
C ARG A 167 -3.36 24.12 2.19
N ILE A 168 -2.42 24.98 1.78
CA ILE A 168 -1.88 24.98 0.41
C ILE A 168 -1.31 23.60 0.02
N TRP A 169 -0.62 22.90 0.93
CA TRP A 169 -0.06 21.58 0.65
C TRP A 169 -1.13 20.51 0.50
N ALA A 170 -2.23 20.61 1.25
CA ALA A 170 -3.37 19.72 1.09
C ALA A 170 -4.07 19.93 -0.27
N VAL A 171 -4.21 21.19 -0.71
CA VAL A 171 -4.80 21.52 -2.02
C VAL A 171 -3.90 21.05 -3.15
N LEU A 172 -2.60 21.35 -3.10
CA LEU A 172 -1.64 20.89 -4.11
C LEU A 172 -1.54 19.36 -4.16
N ASN A 173 -1.67 18.67 -3.03
CA ASN A 173 -1.71 17.21 -3.01
C ASN A 173 -3.02 16.67 -3.60
N LYS A 174 -4.14 17.37 -3.41
CA LYS A 174 -5.42 16.98 -4.02
C LYS A 174 -5.45 17.20 -5.53
N LEU A 175 -4.87 18.31 -6.00
CA LEU A 175 -4.84 18.66 -7.42
C LEU A 175 -3.93 17.71 -8.21
N LEU A 176 -2.77 17.38 -7.67
CA LEU A 176 -1.78 16.56 -8.36
C LEU A 176 -1.13 15.54 -7.42
N PRO A 177 -1.85 14.53 -6.92
CA PRO A 177 -1.28 13.56 -6.00
C PRO A 177 -0.17 12.71 -6.66
N PRO A 178 0.81 12.23 -5.89
CA PRO A 178 1.11 12.53 -4.48
C PRO A 178 2.06 13.74 -4.30
N ASN A 179 2.12 14.30 -3.09
CA ASN A 179 3.28 15.07 -2.61
C ASN A 179 4.34 14.10 -2.12
N VAL A 180 5.61 14.39 -2.42
CA VAL A 180 6.71 13.50 -2.11
C VAL A 180 7.79 14.25 -1.34
N TYR A 181 8.31 13.60 -0.31
CA TYR A 181 9.25 14.15 0.64
C TYR A 181 10.47 13.24 0.79
N TYR A 182 11.56 13.82 1.27
CA TYR A 182 12.80 13.12 1.59
C TYR A 182 12.95 13.01 3.11
N LEU A 183 13.42 11.87 3.59
CA LEU A 183 13.69 11.65 5.00
C LEU A 183 14.98 10.83 5.20
N GLU A 184 15.74 11.16 6.23
CA GLU A 184 16.89 10.39 6.70
C GLU A 184 16.71 10.06 8.18
N VAL A 185 17.06 8.85 8.59
CA VAL A 185 17.04 8.41 9.98
C VAL A 185 18.34 7.68 10.31
N PRO A 186 19.02 7.99 11.43
CA PRO A 186 20.12 7.18 11.93
C PRO A 186 19.59 5.86 12.49
N VAL A 187 20.15 4.74 12.04
CA VAL A 187 19.82 3.38 12.53
C VAL A 187 21.14 2.65 12.75
N ALA A 188 21.45 2.33 14.01
CA ALA A 188 22.79 1.90 14.44
C ALA A 188 23.88 2.88 13.92
N ASP A 189 24.98 2.37 13.37
CA ASP A 189 26.10 3.20 12.88
C ASP A 189 25.93 3.74 11.46
N ARG A 190 24.72 3.67 10.89
CA ARG A 190 24.45 4.09 9.51
C ARG A 190 23.25 5.02 9.36
N ARG A 191 23.24 5.80 8.29
CA ARG A 191 22.09 6.61 7.87
C ARG A 191 21.27 5.88 6.82
N VAL A 192 20.01 5.65 7.15
CA VAL A 192 19.01 5.08 6.24
C VAL A 192 18.21 6.22 5.63
N ARG A 193 17.95 6.12 4.32
CA ARG A 193 17.30 7.18 3.54
C ARG A 193 16.01 6.66 2.92
N ALA A 194 14.96 7.47 2.94
CA ALA A 194 13.72 7.17 2.24
C ALA A 194 13.15 8.38 1.51
N LYS A 195 12.49 8.07 0.40
CA LYS A 195 11.54 8.94 -0.26
C LYS A 195 10.15 8.46 0.12
N TYR A 196 9.31 9.35 0.64
CA TYR A 196 7.94 8.97 0.99
C TYR A 196 6.90 9.86 0.31
N ALA A 197 5.87 9.22 -0.24
CA ALA A 197 4.73 9.86 -0.87
C ALA A 197 3.52 9.85 0.07
N VAL A 198 2.82 10.97 0.20
CA VAL A 198 1.60 11.06 1.01
C VAL A 198 0.38 10.98 0.12
N LEU A 199 -0.51 10.03 0.37
CA LEU A 199 -1.78 9.82 -0.35
C LEU A 199 -2.95 9.71 0.62
N SER A 200 -4.07 10.34 0.28
CA SER A 200 -5.30 10.16 1.06
C SER A 200 -5.94 8.82 0.74
N LYS A 201 -6.72 8.27 1.67
CA LYS A 201 -7.55 7.07 1.46
C LYS A 201 -8.34 7.16 0.14
N ALA A 202 -9.06 8.26 -0.07
CA ALA A 202 -9.87 8.49 -1.27
C ALA A 202 -9.05 8.53 -2.57
N ASP A 203 -7.91 9.21 -2.58
CA ASP A 203 -7.08 9.29 -3.80
C ASP A 203 -6.32 7.98 -4.06
N PHE A 204 -5.96 7.24 -3.01
CA PHE A 204 -5.37 5.92 -3.15
C PHE A 204 -6.39 4.96 -3.78
N GLU A 205 -7.60 4.86 -3.21
CA GLU A 205 -8.70 4.05 -3.75
C GLU A 205 -9.04 4.40 -5.19
N ARG A 206 -9.16 5.69 -5.50
CA ARG A 206 -9.39 6.14 -6.88
C ARG A 206 -8.20 5.76 -7.75
N GLY A 207 -6.99 6.01 -7.28
CA GLY A 207 -5.70 5.79 -7.96
C GLY A 207 -5.43 4.35 -8.36
N VAL A 208 -5.89 3.39 -7.55
CA VAL A 208 -5.76 1.96 -7.83
C VAL A 208 -6.94 1.39 -8.65
N SER A 209 -7.90 2.23 -9.01
CA SER A 209 -9.12 1.82 -9.72
C SER A 209 -9.12 2.20 -11.21
N PRO A 210 -10.06 1.66 -12.01
CA PRO A 210 -10.24 2.05 -13.41
C PRO A 210 -10.56 3.54 -13.61
N ALA A 211 -11.05 4.24 -12.57
CA ALA A 211 -11.36 5.66 -12.59
C ALA A 211 -10.11 6.57 -12.63
N TRP A 212 -8.93 6.01 -12.37
CA TRP A 212 -7.66 6.71 -12.58
C TRP A 212 -7.02 6.28 -13.89
N PHE A 213 -7.02 7.18 -14.87
CA PHE A 213 -6.59 6.83 -16.22
C PHE A 213 -5.11 6.44 -16.31
N GLN A 214 -4.23 7.17 -15.61
CA GLN A 214 -2.78 6.92 -15.56
C GLN A 214 -2.41 5.68 -14.78
N SER A 215 -1.37 4.99 -15.22
CA SER A 215 -0.79 3.79 -14.59
C SER A 215 0.02 4.05 -13.32
N TYR A 216 0.11 5.29 -12.85
CA TYR A 216 1.03 5.70 -11.78
C TYR A 216 0.85 4.92 -10.46
N LEU A 217 -0.40 4.69 -10.04
CA LEU A 217 -0.70 3.99 -8.79
C LEU A 217 -1.04 2.52 -9.05
N TRP A 218 -2.07 2.21 -9.83
CA TRP A 218 -2.43 0.79 -10.06
C TRP A 218 -1.28 -0.02 -10.70
N GLY A 219 -0.46 0.55 -11.59
CA GLY A 219 0.67 -0.16 -12.19
C GLY A 219 1.81 -0.42 -11.20
N ARG A 220 1.90 0.40 -10.15
CA ARG A 220 2.87 0.26 -9.05
C ARG A 220 2.40 -0.76 -8.02
N PHE A 221 1.15 -0.61 -7.57
CA PHE A 221 0.55 -1.42 -6.51
C PHE A 221 -0.01 -2.77 -7.00
N ALA A 222 0.05 -3.05 -8.31
CA ALA A 222 -0.11 -4.40 -8.84
C ALA A 222 1.14 -5.28 -8.65
N GLN A 223 2.28 -4.68 -8.31
CA GLN A 223 3.51 -5.39 -7.97
C GLN A 223 3.58 -5.63 -6.44
N PRO A 224 4.43 -6.56 -5.98
CA PRO A 224 4.61 -6.83 -4.55
C PRO A 224 4.91 -5.55 -3.75
N ALA A 225 4.18 -5.40 -2.65
CA ALA A 225 4.31 -4.29 -1.71
C ALA A 225 4.18 -4.84 -0.28
N ALA A 226 4.87 -4.22 0.67
CA ALA A 226 4.86 -4.62 2.07
C ALA A 226 4.17 -3.56 2.94
N LEU A 227 3.37 -3.98 3.90
CA LEU A 227 2.78 -3.13 4.93
C LEU A 227 3.75 -3.03 6.11
N VAL A 228 4.35 -1.85 6.29
CA VAL A 228 5.31 -1.59 7.38
C VAL A 228 4.61 -1.14 8.64
N TYR A 229 3.49 -0.44 8.46
CA TYR A 229 2.65 0.05 9.55
C TYR A 229 1.19 0.01 9.11
N VAL A 230 0.31 -0.36 10.04
CA VAL A 230 -1.14 -0.23 9.93
C VAL A 230 -1.68 0.25 11.27
N ARG A 231 -2.64 1.17 11.24
CA ARG A 231 -3.25 1.71 12.46
C ARG A 231 -4.07 0.65 13.21
N ASN A 232 -4.82 -0.16 12.47
CA ASN A 232 -5.74 -1.17 12.98
C ASN A 232 -5.99 -2.27 11.92
N PRO A 233 -6.63 -3.39 12.27
CA PRO A 233 -6.92 -4.47 11.33
C PRO A 233 -7.75 -4.02 10.11
N GLU A 234 -8.71 -3.12 10.31
CA GLU A 234 -9.53 -2.57 9.23
C GLU A 234 -8.70 -1.83 8.17
N ALA A 235 -7.66 -1.09 8.59
CA ALA A 235 -6.74 -0.43 7.68
C ALA A 235 -5.93 -1.45 6.87
N ALA A 236 -5.52 -2.57 7.49
CA ALA A 236 -4.83 -3.65 6.78
C ALA A 236 -5.73 -4.29 5.71
N ASP A 237 -6.97 -4.62 6.07
CA ASP A 237 -7.97 -5.19 5.17
C ASP A 237 -8.27 -4.25 4.00
N TRP A 238 -8.44 -2.97 4.32
CA TRP A 238 -8.64 -1.91 3.33
C TRP A 238 -7.48 -1.82 2.34
N VAL A 239 -6.22 -1.75 2.82
CA VAL A 239 -5.07 -1.69 1.92
C VAL A 239 -4.98 -2.94 1.06
N CYS A 240 -5.17 -4.14 1.63
CA CYS A 240 -5.15 -5.38 0.85
C CYS A 240 -6.25 -5.40 -0.22
N GLY A 241 -7.45 -4.90 0.09
CA GLY A 241 -8.53 -4.71 -0.87
C GLY A 241 -8.16 -3.73 -2.00
N ALA A 242 -7.47 -2.64 -1.66
CA ALA A 242 -6.96 -1.67 -2.63
C ALA A 242 -5.84 -2.25 -3.52
N LEU A 243 -4.94 -3.08 -2.98
CA LEU A 243 -3.94 -3.81 -3.76
C LEU A 243 -4.58 -4.80 -4.74
N ALA A 244 -5.61 -5.54 -4.29
CA ALA A 244 -6.38 -6.43 -5.17
C ALA A 244 -7.03 -5.64 -6.32
N ARG A 245 -7.58 -4.45 -6.03
CA ARG A 245 -8.15 -3.57 -7.05
C ARG A 245 -7.10 -3.02 -8.02
N ALA A 246 -5.91 -2.68 -7.52
CA ALA A 246 -4.77 -2.26 -8.34
C ALA A 246 -4.40 -3.35 -9.35
N LEU A 247 -4.28 -4.58 -8.85
CA LEU A 247 -3.96 -5.75 -9.64
C LEU A 247 -5.00 -6.05 -10.72
N LEU A 248 -6.29 -6.08 -10.36
CA LEU A 248 -7.37 -6.29 -11.33
C LEU A 248 -7.37 -5.19 -12.40
N THR A 249 -7.22 -3.92 -11.99
CA THR A 249 -7.11 -2.80 -12.92
C THR A 249 -5.91 -2.95 -13.84
N PHE A 250 -4.77 -3.42 -13.33
CA PHE A 250 -3.59 -3.68 -14.13
C PHE A 250 -3.84 -4.78 -15.19
N LEU A 251 -4.35 -5.94 -14.78
CA LEU A 251 -4.63 -7.06 -15.68
C LEU A 251 -5.66 -6.69 -16.77
N GLU A 252 -6.73 -6.01 -16.36
CA GLU A 252 -7.79 -5.47 -17.25
C GLU A 252 -7.22 -4.53 -18.33
N ARG A 253 -6.16 -3.80 -18.00
CA ARG A 253 -5.54 -2.84 -18.92
C ARG A 253 -4.37 -3.44 -19.70
N VAL A 254 -3.74 -4.52 -19.23
CA VAL A 254 -2.58 -5.13 -19.90
C VAL A 254 -2.99 -6.23 -20.87
N ILE A 255 -3.84 -7.18 -20.45
CA ILE A 255 -4.14 -8.39 -21.24
C ILE A 255 -4.68 -8.06 -22.65
N PRO A 256 -5.58 -7.07 -22.84
CA PRO A 256 -6.05 -6.70 -24.18
C PRO A 256 -4.95 -6.21 -25.15
N CYS A 257 -3.79 -5.79 -24.63
CA CYS A 257 -2.65 -5.36 -25.43
C CYS A 257 -1.67 -6.49 -25.79
N LEU A 258 -1.81 -7.66 -25.16
CA LEU A 258 -1.04 -8.85 -25.50
C LEU A 258 -1.63 -9.56 -26.72
N PRO A 259 -0.89 -10.47 -27.37
CA PRO A 259 -1.48 -11.40 -28.33
C PRO A 259 -2.59 -12.24 -27.69
N GLU A 260 -3.35 -12.98 -28.49
CA GLU A 260 -4.39 -13.87 -27.97
C GLU A 260 -3.82 -14.92 -27.01
N ARG A 261 -2.64 -15.45 -27.35
CA ARG A 261 -1.86 -16.40 -26.55
C ARG A 261 -0.64 -15.71 -25.98
N PHE A 262 -0.38 -15.90 -24.69
CA PHE A 262 0.78 -15.32 -24.01
C PHE A 262 1.16 -16.15 -22.79
N THR A 263 2.42 -16.02 -22.37
CA THR A 263 2.92 -16.65 -21.13
C THR A 263 2.72 -15.74 -19.92
N LEU A 264 2.76 -16.31 -18.71
CA LEU A 264 2.78 -15.55 -17.44
C LEU A 264 3.89 -14.48 -17.45
N ARG A 265 5.08 -14.87 -17.94
CA ARG A 265 6.24 -13.98 -18.01
C ARG A 265 5.98 -12.81 -18.93
N GLU A 266 5.42 -13.06 -20.11
CA GLU A 266 5.08 -11.99 -21.06
C GLU A 266 4.03 -11.04 -20.48
N LEU A 267 2.99 -11.56 -19.82
CA LEU A 267 1.98 -10.75 -19.16
C LEU A 267 2.60 -9.75 -18.19
N TRP A 268 3.43 -10.24 -17.28
CA TRP A 268 3.99 -9.42 -16.22
C TRP A 268 5.13 -8.52 -16.69
N VAL A 269 6.10 -9.06 -17.43
CA VAL A 269 7.24 -8.27 -17.92
C VAL A 269 6.77 -7.19 -18.88
N ARG A 270 5.90 -7.50 -19.85
CA ARG A 270 5.37 -6.49 -20.77
C ARG A 270 4.43 -5.52 -20.07
N GLY A 271 3.54 -6.00 -19.20
CA GLY A 271 2.62 -5.13 -18.45
C GLY A 271 3.33 -4.11 -17.56
N ILE A 272 4.37 -4.54 -16.83
CA ILE A 272 5.18 -3.65 -15.99
C ILE A 272 6.00 -2.71 -16.89
N ALA A 273 6.55 -3.18 -18.00
CA ALA A 273 7.24 -2.31 -18.95
C ALA A 273 6.31 -1.22 -19.51
N MET A 274 5.04 -1.54 -19.79
CA MET A 274 4.04 -0.58 -20.26
C MET A 274 3.75 0.49 -19.20
N SER A 275 3.59 0.11 -17.93
CA SER A 275 3.36 1.07 -16.85
C SER A 275 4.55 2.01 -16.63
N TYR A 276 5.78 1.51 -16.76
CA TYR A 276 7.01 2.31 -16.65
C TYR A 276 7.17 3.27 -17.83
N ARG A 277 6.97 2.79 -19.07
CA ARG A 277 7.05 3.62 -20.29
C ARG A 277 6.00 4.72 -20.34
N ALA A 278 4.88 4.54 -19.63
CA ALA A 278 3.85 5.55 -19.54
C ALA A 278 4.23 6.74 -18.62
N GLU A 279 5.31 6.62 -17.85
CA GLU A 279 5.87 7.65 -17.00
C GLU A 279 7.22 8.14 -17.54
N LEU A 280 7.76 9.24 -16.99
CA LEU A 280 9.18 9.59 -17.15
C LEU A 280 10.08 8.68 -16.29
N ARG A 281 9.95 7.36 -16.48
CA ARG A 281 10.73 6.35 -15.78
C ARG A 281 11.36 5.40 -16.79
N ALA A 282 12.66 5.59 -17.03
CA ALA A 282 13.46 4.64 -17.80
C ALA A 282 14.07 3.62 -16.83
N GLU A 283 13.57 2.39 -16.84
CA GLU A 283 14.23 1.26 -16.16
C GLU A 283 14.64 0.22 -17.19
N ARG A 284 15.82 -0.36 -16.96
CA ARG A 284 16.42 -1.29 -17.91
C ARG A 284 15.61 -2.60 -17.95
N PRO A 285 15.43 -3.22 -19.13
CA PRO A 285 14.66 -4.46 -19.28
C PRO A 285 15.10 -5.58 -18.33
N GLU A 286 16.40 -5.67 -18.04
CA GLU A 286 16.99 -6.69 -17.16
C GLU A 286 16.46 -6.57 -15.73
N LYS A 287 16.21 -5.34 -15.25
CA LYS A 287 15.60 -5.12 -13.93
C LYS A 287 14.15 -5.57 -13.86
N LEU A 288 13.40 -5.47 -14.96
CA LEU A 288 12.01 -5.92 -15.03
C LEU A 288 11.95 -7.45 -15.06
N ALA A 289 12.84 -8.07 -15.83
CA ALA A 289 13.03 -9.52 -15.82
C ALA A 289 13.41 -10.01 -14.41
N GLY A 290 14.41 -9.39 -13.78
CA GLY A 290 14.82 -9.76 -12.41
C GLY A 290 13.71 -9.58 -11.36
N LEU A 291 12.85 -8.56 -11.50
CA LEU A 291 11.66 -8.41 -10.66
C LEU A 291 10.69 -9.58 -10.83
N TYR A 292 10.41 -9.97 -12.08
CA TYR A 292 9.55 -11.12 -12.36
C TYR A 292 10.14 -12.41 -11.79
N GLU A 293 11.42 -12.69 -12.03
CA GLU A 293 12.04 -13.94 -11.58
C GLU A 293 12.03 -14.05 -10.04
N ALA A 294 12.29 -12.96 -9.33
CA ALA A 294 12.29 -12.95 -7.85
C ALA A 294 10.89 -13.22 -7.24
N TRP A 295 9.81 -12.93 -7.97
CA TRP A 295 8.43 -13.03 -7.47
C TRP A 295 7.55 -13.93 -8.35
N ARG A 296 8.15 -14.84 -9.11
CA ARG A 296 7.47 -15.69 -10.09
C ARG A 296 6.27 -16.44 -9.49
N ALA A 297 6.47 -17.05 -8.31
CA ALA A 297 5.42 -17.79 -7.61
C ALA A 297 4.27 -16.87 -7.17
N HIS A 298 4.58 -15.68 -6.67
CA HIS A 298 3.57 -14.70 -6.29
C HIS A 298 2.76 -14.24 -7.52
N PHE A 299 3.43 -13.90 -8.61
CA PHE A 299 2.77 -13.49 -9.86
C PHE A 299 1.87 -14.60 -10.42
N ALA A 300 2.28 -15.86 -10.35
CA ALA A 300 1.43 -16.98 -10.73
C ALA A 300 0.17 -17.05 -9.84
N ALA A 301 0.35 -17.07 -8.52
CA ALA A 301 -0.75 -17.19 -7.57
C ALA A 301 -1.79 -16.07 -7.70
N VAL A 302 -1.34 -14.81 -7.79
CA VAL A 302 -2.25 -13.67 -7.92
C VAL A 302 -2.92 -13.60 -9.30
N THR A 303 -2.24 -14.05 -10.36
CA THR A 303 -2.85 -14.10 -11.70
C THR A 303 -3.96 -15.12 -11.72
N ASP A 304 -3.70 -16.33 -11.21
CA ASP A 304 -4.66 -17.43 -11.21
C ASP A 304 -5.91 -17.10 -10.39
N ALA A 305 -5.74 -16.48 -9.21
CA ALA A 305 -6.86 -16.02 -8.40
C ALA A 305 -7.63 -14.85 -9.02
N ALA A 306 -6.97 -14.04 -9.87
CA ALA A 306 -7.58 -12.89 -10.52
C ALA A 306 -8.32 -13.22 -11.82
N LEU A 307 -7.97 -14.30 -12.54
CA LEU A 307 -8.58 -14.62 -13.84
C LEU A 307 -10.12 -14.67 -13.81
N PRO A 308 -10.77 -15.34 -12.82
CA PRO A 308 -12.23 -15.42 -12.78
C PRO A 308 -12.92 -14.06 -12.53
N LEU A 309 -12.16 -13.06 -12.08
CA LEU A 309 -12.65 -11.73 -11.72
C LEU A 309 -12.55 -10.73 -12.89
N LEU A 310 -11.96 -11.14 -14.02
CA LEU A 310 -11.80 -10.28 -15.19
C LEU A 310 -13.12 -10.20 -15.99
N SER A 311 -13.36 -9.06 -16.61
CA SER A 311 -14.53 -8.79 -17.45
C SER A 311 -14.44 -9.39 -18.86
N PHE A 312 -13.50 -10.30 -19.09
CA PHE A 312 -13.35 -11.07 -20.32
C PHE A 312 -12.73 -12.44 -20.01
N PRO A 313 -13.03 -13.47 -20.82
CA PRO A 313 -12.52 -14.81 -20.57
C PRO A 313 -11.01 -14.88 -20.80
N VAL A 314 -10.30 -15.42 -19.82
CA VAL A 314 -8.90 -15.81 -19.92
C VAL A 314 -8.78 -17.21 -19.33
N ALA A 315 -8.29 -18.15 -20.13
CA ALA A 315 -8.13 -19.54 -19.72
C ALA A 315 -6.67 -19.94 -19.75
N LYS A 316 -6.27 -20.82 -18.82
CA LYS A 316 -5.01 -21.54 -18.94
C LYS A 316 -5.12 -22.58 -20.05
N ARG A 317 -4.04 -22.79 -20.80
CA ARG A 317 -3.97 -23.85 -21.84
C ARG A 317 -3.71 -25.25 -21.26
N SER A 318 -3.18 -25.32 -20.04
CA SER A 318 -2.95 -26.56 -19.28
C SER A 318 -3.13 -26.25 -17.78
N PRO A 319 -3.62 -27.19 -16.95
CA PRO A 319 -3.85 -26.97 -15.52
C PRO A 319 -2.62 -26.48 -14.75
N GLU A 320 -1.46 -27.11 -14.99
CA GLU A 320 -0.17 -26.75 -14.38
C GLU A 320 0.57 -25.67 -15.19
N GLY A 321 0.16 -25.46 -16.44
CA GLY A 321 0.77 -24.54 -17.38
C GLY A 321 0.84 -23.08 -16.92
N ARG A 322 1.72 -22.33 -17.56
CA ARG A 322 1.88 -20.86 -17.41
C ARG A 322 1.58 -20.14 -18.72
N ASP A 323 0.84 -20.80 -19.60
CA ASP A 323 0.37 -20.29 -20.88
C ASP A 323 -1.12 -20.01 -20.80
N TYR A 324 -1.51 -18.85 -21.30
CA TYR A 324 -2.87 -18.35 -21.23
C TYR A 324 -3.38 -18.00 -22.62
N GLU A 325 -4.69 -18.11 -22.80
CA GLU A 325 -5.41 -17.68 -23.99
C GLU A 325 -6.56 -16.75 -23.58
N SER A 326 -6.67 -15.61 -24.26
CA SER A 326 -7.61 -14.54 -23.92
C SER A 326 -8.61 -14.27 -25.04
N ARG A 327 -9.90 -14.37 -24.72
CA ARG A 327 -11.00 -14.08 -25.67
C ARG A 327 -11.46 -12.63 -25.53
N VAL A 328 -10.62 -11.70 -25.97
CA VAL A 328 -10.92 -10.25 -25.94
C VAL A 328 -11.39 -9.77 -27.31
N PRO A 329 -12.57 -9.12 -27.43
CA PRO A 329 -13.05 -8.56 -28.69
C PRO A 329 -12.06 -7.57 -29.33
N GLY A 330 -11.92 -7.61 -30.65
CA GLY A 330 -10.99 -6.77 -31.41
C GLY A 330 -11.10 -5.26 -31.11
N ARG A 331 -12.35 -4.75 -31.01
CA ARG A 331 -12.63 -3.35 -30.62
C ARG A 331 -12.00 -2.96 -29.28
N ARG A 332 -12.04 -3.87 -28.30
CA ARG A 332 -11.50 -3.65 -26.95
C ARG A 332 -9.98 -3.70 -26.96
N ARG A 333 -9.38 -4.60 -27.75
CA ARG A 333 -7.92 -4.62 -27.97
C ARG A 333 -7.44 -3.33 -28.61
N PHE A 334 -8.13 -2.85 -29.65
CA PHE A 334 -7.80 -1.58 -30.31
C PHE A 334 -7.91 -0.39 -29.36
N ALA A 335 -9.06 -0.23 -28.68
CA ALA A 335 -9.28 0.85 -27.71
C ALA A 335 -8.26 0.81 -26.56
N CYS A 336 -7.88 -0.38 -26.10
CA CYS A 336 -6.87 -0.53 -25.05
C CYS A 336 -5.48 -0.06 -25.52
N ARG A 337 -5.05 -0.46 -26.73
CA ARG A 337 -3.78 -0.03 -27.32
C ARG A 337 -3.73 1.49 -27.50
N LEU A 338 -4.80 2.10 -28.01
CA LEU A 338 -4.90 3.56 -28.11
C LEU A 338 -4.86 4.20 -26.71
N GLY A 339 -5.60 3.64 -25.75
CA GLY A 339 -5.58 4.06 -24.36
C GLY A 339 -4.17 4.07 -23.76
N TRP A 340 -3.32 3.10 -24.08
CA TRP A 340 -1.93 3.10 -23.61
C TRP A 340 -1.05 4.18 -24.25
N LYS A 341 -1.25 4.49 -25.54
CA LYS A 341 -0.58 5.64 -26.17
C LYS A 341 -0.95 6.94 -25.47
N LEU A 342 -2.25 7.15 -25.21
CA LEU A 342 -2.75 8.32 -24.48
C LEU A 342 -2.26 8.34 -23.03
N ARG A 343 -2.23 7.19 -22.34
CA ARG A 343 -1.66 7.07 -20.99
C ARG A 343 -0.20 7.48 -20.97
N ALA A 344 0.58 7.11 -21.99
CA ALA A 344 1.98 7.47 -22.05
C ALA A 344 2.19 8.98 -22.26
N LEU A 345 1.39 9.62 -23.11
CA LEU A 345 1.45 11.06 -23.29
C LEU A 345 1.04 11.81 -22.01
N GLN A 346 -0.12 11.46 -21.46
CA GLN A 346 -0.65 12.10 -20.25
C GLN A 346 0.24 11.83 -19.03
N GLY A 347 0.74 10.60 -18.88
CA GLY A 347 1.59 10.18 -17.78
C GLY A 347 2.92 10.92 -17.79
N LYS A 348 3.56 11.08 -18.95
CA LYS A 348 4.77 11.91 -19.09
C LYS A 348 4.50 13.38 -18.74
N GLY A 349 3.40 13.96 -19.24
CA GLY A 349 2.99 15.33 -18.89
C GLY A 349 2.79 15.49 -17.38
N LEU A 350 2.05 14.58 -16.73
CA LEU A 350 1.88 14.64 -15.28
C LEU A 350 3.15 14.32 -14.50
N SER A 351 4.08 13.54 -15.03
CA SER A 351 5.40 13.35 -14.42
C SER A 351 6.17 14.68 -14.39
N VAL A 352 6.16 15.46 -15.48
CA VAL A 352 6.77 16.81 -15.50
C VAL A 352 6.09 17.72 -14.48
N LEU A 353 4.75 17.79 -14.48
CA LEU A 353 4.03 18.63 -13.52
C LEU A 353 4.30 18.21 -12.07
N ARG A 354 4.41 16.90 -11.79
CA ARG A 354 4.77 16.40 -10.45
C ARG A 354 6.22 16.76 -10.08
N LEU A 355 7.15 16.76 -11.04
CA LEU A 355 8.53 17.22 -10.82
C LEU A 355 8.57 18.72 -10.50
N MET A 356 7.85 19.53 -11.29
CA MET A 356 7.73 20.98 -11.05
C MET A 356 7.12 21.26 -9.68
N LYS A 357 5.99 20.63 -9.35
CA LYS A 357 5.38 20.73 -8.02
C LYS A 357 6.32 20.24 -6.92
N GLY A 358 7.00 19.12 -7.16
CA GLY A 358 7.99 18.55 -6.26
C GLY A 358 9.05 19.58 -5.90
N ALA A 359 9.56 20.33 -6.88
CA ALA A 359 10.58 21.35 -6.63
C ALA A 359 10.11 22.49 -5.70
N PHE A 360 8.81 22.79 -5.65
CA PHE A 360 8.24 23.70 -4.64
C PHE A 360 7.98 23.02 -3.28
N THR A 361 7.71 21.72 -3.28
CA THR A 361 7.36 20.93 -2.07
C THR A 361 8.60 20.41 -1.34
N PHE A 362 9.75 20.38 -2.03
CA PHE A 362 11.02 19.81 -1.58
C PHE A 362 11.73 20.69 -0.55
N ALA A 363 11.29 20.64 0.70
CA ALA A 363 12.23 20.73 1.81
C ALA A 363 13.11 19.46 1.76
N GLY A 364 14.40 19.56 1.43
CA GLY A 364 15.33 18.42 1.36
C GLY A 364 15.63 17.86 -0.05
N GLY A 365 15.07 18.44 -1.12
CA GLY A 365 15.27 17.92 -2.50
C GLY A 365 16.63 18.23 -3.08
N LEU A 366 17.23 19.33 -2.62
CA LEU A 366 18.58 19.71 -2.99
C LEU A 366 19.57 18.69 -2.43
N GLU A 367 19.39 18.27 -1.19
CA GLU A 367 20.17 17.25 -0.49
C GLU A 367 20.04 15.89 -1.18
N TYR A 368 18.85 15.55 -1.69
CA TYR A 368 18.63 14.37 -2.54
C TYR A 368 19.41 14.44 -3.87
N ILE A 369 19.34 15.57 -4.57
CA ILE A 369 20.06 15.76 -5.84
C ILE A 369 21.56 15.69 -5.60
N LEU A 370 22.04 16.33 -4.54
CA LEU A 370 23.44 16.32 -4.13
C LEU A 370 23.95 14.92 -3.81
N TRP A 371 23.19 14.15 -3.04
CA TRP A 371 23.52 12.76 -2.79
C TRP A 371 23.55 11.92 -4.08
N LYS A 372 22.59 12.15 -4.99
CA LYS A 372 22.52 11.41 -6.25
C LYS A 372 23.69 11.73 -7.17
N ILE A 373 24.15 12.98 -7.17
CA ILE A 373 25.37 13.42 -7.85
C ILE A 373 26.58 12.74 -7.21
N GLU A 374 26.76 12.89 -5.89
CA GLU A 374 27.88 12.30 -5.15
C GLU A 374 27.99 10.79 -5.36
N ARG A 375 26.86 10.07 -5.39
CA ARG A 375 26.84 8.63 -5.65
C ARG A 375 27.29 8.25 -7.06
N HIS A 376 26.88 8.99 -8.07
CA HIS A 376 27.16 8.64 -9.46
C HIS A 376 28.47 9.24 -9.99
N THR A 377 28.95 10.33 -9.39
CA THR A 377 30.15 11.03 -9.85
C THR A 377 31.29 11.01 -8.83
N GLY A 378 31.06 10.56 -7.59
CA GLY A 378 32.05 10.57 -6.49
C GLY A 378 32.37 11.98 -5.95
N VAL A 379 31.70 13.02 -6.45
CA VAL A 379 32.02 14.43 -6.14
C VAL A 379 30.95 15.02 -5.25
N ARG A 380 31.35 15.43 -4.06
CA ARG A 380 30.50 16.18 -3.13
C ARG A 380 30.37 17.62 -3.62
N VAL A 381 29.20 17.98 -4.17
CA VAL A 381 28.95 19.34 -4.64
C VAL A 381 28.39 20.16 -3.49
N GLU A 382 29.17 21.13 -3.00
CA GLU A 382 28.66 22.10 -2.03
C GLU A 382 27.78 23.13 -2.75
N VAL A 383 26.53 23.28 -2.30
CA VAL A 383 25.61 24.30 -2.84
C VAL A 383 25.62 25.50 -1.93
N SER A 384 25.86 26.67 -2.51
CA SER A 384 25.92 27.92 -1.76
C SER A 384 24.59 28.24 -1.06
N PRO A 385 24.63 28.93 0.10
CA PRO A 385 23.44 29.26 0.88
C PRO A 385 22.34 30.03 0.12
N ARG A 386 22.73 30.81 -0.91
CA ARG A 386 21.79 31.54 -1.78
C ARG A 386 21.02 30.61 -2.73
N LEU A 387 21.66 29.56 -3.25
CA LEU A 387 21.01 28.55 -4.10
C LEU A 387 20.11 27.60 -3.29
N ARG A 388 20.40 27.36 -2.00
CA ARG A 388 19.49 26.63 -1.09
C ARG A 388 18.12 27.30 -0.93
N ARG A 389 18.04 28.63 -1.09
CA ARG A 389 16.77 29.38 -0.99
C ARG A 389 15.88 29.27 -2.24
N HIS A 390 16.45 28.86 -3.38
CA HIS A 390 15.72 28.71 -4.64
C HIS A 390 15.95 27.33 -5.26
N PRO A 391 15.26 26.28 -4.76
CA PRO A 391 15.50 24.89 -5.14
C PRO A 391 15.31 24.59 -6.64
N ILE A 392 14.43 25.33 -7.34
CA ILE A 392 14.23 25.18 -8.79
C ILE A 392 15.44 25.70 -9.56
N LEU A 393 15.90 26.92 -9.25
CA LEU A 393 17.10 27.50 -9.86
C LEU A 393 18.33 26.63 -9.56
N ALA A 394 18.43 26.09 -8.35
CA ALA A 394 19.50 25.18 -8.00
C ALA A 394 19.44 23.85 -8.76
N LEU A 395 18.26 23.26 -8.94
CA LEU A 395 18.08 22.08 -9.78
C LEU A 395 18.46 22.40 -11.24
N CYS A 396 18.00 23.50 -11.82
CA CYS A 396 18.35 23.90 -13.19
C CYS A 396 19.87 24.13 -13.36
N VAL A 397 20.51 24.86 -12.44
CA VAL A 397 21.95 25.13 -12.48
C VAL A 397 22.77 23.85 -12.27
N LEU A 398 22.38 22.98 -11.34
CA LEU A 398 23.04 21.69 -11.11
C LEU A 398 22.88 20.77 -12.33
N SER A 399 21.67 20.65 -12.88
CA SER A 399 21.41 19.87 -14.10
C SER A 399 22.21 20.39 -15.29
N TRP A 400 22.30 21.70 -15.48
CA TRP A 400 23.11 22.31 -16.55
C TRP A 400 24.61 22.06 -16.36
N ARG A 401 25.13 22.18 -15.12
CA ARG A 401 26.53 21.89 -14.80
C ARG A 401 26.88 20.41 -15.01
N LEU A 402 25.97 19.50 -14.65
CA LEU A 402 26.13 18.06 -14.88
C LEU A 402 26.05 17.69 -16.36
N TYR A 403 25.15 18.34 -17.11
CA TYR A 403 25.05 18.20 -18.55
C TYR A 403 26.34 18.64 -19.25
N ARG A 404 26.89 19.81 -18.88
CA ARG A 404 28.20 20.28 -19.39
C ARG A 404 29.39 19.40 -18.99
N ARG A 405 29.27 18.59 -17.93
CA ARG A 405 30.28 17.63 -17.48
C ARG A 405 30.07 16.21 -18.04
N GLY A 406 29.09 16.00 -18.93
CA GLY A 406 28.87 14.73 -19.61
C GLY A 406 28.18 13.64 -18.77
N ALA A 407 27.53 13.99 -17.66
CA ALA A 407 26.89 13.03 -16.76
C ALA A 407 25.57 12.44 -17.27
N PHE A 408 25.01 13.00 -18.35
CA PHE A 408 23.83 12.47 -19.05
C PHE A 408 24.27 12.00 -20.45
N ARG A 409 24.74 10.76 -20.56
CA ARG A 409 24.84 10.03 -21.83
C ARG A 409 23.70 9.03 -21.94
#